data_AF-A0A7W6Y996-F1
#
_entry.id   AF-A0A7W6Y996-F1
#
_cell.length_a   1.000
_cell.length_b   1.000
_cell.length_c   1.000
_cell.angle_alpha   90.00
_cell.angle_beta   90.00
_cell.angle_gamma   90.00
#
_symmetry.space_group_name_H-M   'P 1'
#
loop_
_entity.id
_entity.type
_entity.pdbx_description
1 polymer ?
#
loop_
_entity_poly.entity_id
_entity_poly.type
_entity_poly.pdbx_seq_one_letter_code
_entity_poly.pdbx_strand_id
1 'polypeptide(L)' 'MNQNITCRQALASAFHALSDEAVKAGWPEGDVALALAELAEERVVEMTAKVILEGSMHPQIMAVGGHSR' A
#
# COMPACT_ATOMS: atom_id res chain seq x y z
N MET A 1 -10.77 -20.31 -7.42
CA MET A 1 -10.82 -19.20 -8.40
C MET A 1 -9.87 -18.11 -7.93
N ASN A 2 -9.06 -17.56 -8.82
CA ASN A 2 -7.81 -16.86 -8.52
C ASN A 2 -8.04 -15.42 -7.98
N GLN A 3 -8.42 -15.30 -6.70
CA GLN A 3 -8.84 -14.03 -6.08
C GLN A 3 -7.82 -12.88 -6.20
N ASN A 4 -6.53 -13.21 -6.31
CA ASN A 4 -5.47 -12.21 -6.44
C ASN A 4 -5.51 -11.49 -7.80
N ILE A 5 -5.86 -12.21 -8.88
CA ILE A 5 -6.02 -11.62 -10.22
C ILE A 5 -7.19 -10.63 -10.23
N THR A 6 -8.30 -10.99 -9.58
CA THR A 6 -9.48 -10.13 -9.47
C THR A 6 -9.21 -8.88 -8.64
N CYS A 7 -8.47 -8.97 -7.54
CA CYS A 7 -8.11 -7.79 -6.73
C CYS A 7 -7.21 -6.82 -7.49
N ARG A 8 -6.19 -7.32 -8.21
CA ARG A 8 -5.29 -6.47 -9.00
C ARG A 8 -6.03 -5.77 -10.14
N GLN A 9 -6.93 -6.48 -10.81
CA GLN A 9 -7.78 -5.91 -11.85
C GLN A 9 -8.73 -4.85 -11.31
N ALA A 10 -9.37 -5.09 -10.15
CA ALA A 10 -10.24 -4.11 -9.51
C ALA A 10 -9.48 -2.82 -9.15
N LEU A 11 -8.24 -2.95 -8.63
CA LEU A 11 -7.38 -1.80 -8.35
C LEU A 11 -7.06 -1.00 -9.61
N ALA A 12 -6.67 -1.68 -10.69
CA ALA A 12 -6.35 -1.04 -11.96
C ALA A 12 -7.57 -0.32 -12.56
N SER A 13 -8.75 -0.95 -12.52
CA SER A 13 -10.00 -0.33 -12.97
C SER A 13 -10.36 0.92 -12.16
N ALA A 14 -10.18 0.90 -10.84
CA ALA A 14 -10.41 2.07 -9.99
C ALA A 14 -9.44 3.21 -10.31
N PHE A 15 -8.16 2.90 -10.55
CA PHE A 15 -7.15 3.88 -10.96
C PHE A 15 -7.52 4.53 -12.30
N HIS A 16 -7.94 3.74 -13.29
CA HIS A 16 -8.38 4.27 -14.59
C HIS A 16 -9.64 5.14 -14.47
N ALA A 17 -10.62 4.72 -13.68
CA ALA A 17 -11.83 5.51 -13.49
C ALA A 17 -11.51 6.88 -12.86
N LEU A 18 -10.62 6.90 -11.86
CA LEU A 18 -10.19 8.12 -11.19
C LEU A 18 -9.42 9.06 -12.14
N SER A 19 -8.51 8.50 -12.96
CA SER A 19 -7.77 9.30 -13.95
C SER A 19 -8.71 9.92 -14.99
N ASP A 20 -9.69 9.14 -15.48
CA ASP A 20 -10.67 9.61 -16.46
C ASP A 20 -11.53 10.74 -15.90
N GLU A 21 -11.94 10.64 -14.64
CA GLU A 21 -12.71 11.69 -13.97
C GLU A 21 -11.92 12.99 -13.81
N ALA A 22 -10.64 12.90 -13.44
CA ALA A 22 -9.77 14.07 -13.30
C ALA A 22 -9.54 14.78 -14.65
N VAL A 23 -9.31 14.01 -15.71
CA VAL A 23 -9.19 14.57 -17.09
C VAL A 23 -10.51 15.22 -17.51
N LYS A 24 -11.66 14.57 -17.26
CA LYS A 24 -12.99 15.15 -17.55
C LYS A 24 -13.26 16.44 -16.76
N ALA A 25 -12.70 16.56 -15.56
CA ALA A 25 -12.76 17.78 -14.74
C ALA A 25 -11.85 18.90 -15.27
N GLY A 26 -11.08 18.66 -16.34
CA GLY A 26 -10.25 19.66 -17.01
C GLY A 26 -8.79 19.68 -16.56
N TRP A 27 -8.34 18.69 -15.78
CA TRP A 27 -6.94 18.60 -15.39
C TRP A 27 -6.08 18.18 -16.59
N PRO A 28 -4.89 18.78 -16.78
CA PRO A 28 -3.92 18.28 -17.75
C PRO A 28 -3.52 16.84 -17.43
N GLU A 29 -3.43 15.98 -18.44
CA GLU A 29 -3.08 14.56 -18.25
C GLU A 29 -1.75 14.38 -17.49
N GLY A 30 -0.78 15.27 -17.72
CA GLY A 30 0.49 15.28 -16.99
C GLY A 30 0.33 15.56 -15.49
N ASP A 31 -0.56 16.48 -15.12
CA ASP A 31 -0.85 16.83 -13.73
C ASP A 31 -1.61 15.70 -13.04
N VAL A 32 -2.54 15.04 -13.75
CA VAL A 32 -3.24 13.84 -13.26
C VAL A 32 -2.26 12.70 -13.01
N ALA A 33 -1.33 12.45 -13.95
CA ALA A 33 -0.33 11.41 -13.81
C ALA A 33 0.61 11.67 -12.62
N LEU A 34 1.04 12.92 -12.43
CA LEU A 34 1.88 13.31 -11.31
C LEU A 34 1.15 13.10 -9.98
N ALA A 35 -0.08 13.61 -9.84
CA ALA A 35 -0.87 13.47 -8.62
C ALA A 35 -1.13 12.00 -8.26
N LEU A 36 -1.45 11.15 -9.25
CA LEU A 36 -1.65 9.72 -9.02
C LEU A 36 -0.35 9.01 -8.59
N ALA A 37 0.80 9.42 -9.11
CA ALA A 37 2.09 8.89 -8.70
C ALA A 37 2.42 9.26 -7.25
N GLU A 38 2.23 10.52 -6.87
CA GLU A 38 2.44 11.02 -5.50
C GLU A 38 1.53 10.30 -4.49
N LEU A 39 0.24 10.14 -4.80
CA LEU A 39 -0.71 9.40 -3.96
C LEU A 39 -0.33 7.91 -3.82
N ALA A 40 0.13 7.29 -4.91
CA ALA A 40 0.57 5.90 -4.89
C ALA A 40 1.83 5.74 -4.01
N GLU A 41 2.78 6.66 -4.11
CA GLU A 41 3.99 6.68 -3.29
C GLU A 41 3.64 6.79 -1.80
N GLU A 42 2.84 7.79 -1.42
CA GLU A 42 2.40 7.98 -0.02
C GLU A 42 1.76 6.71 0.53
N ARG A 43 0.88 6.08 -0.26
CA ARG A 43 0.18 4.85 0.16
C ARG A 43 1.14 3.68 0.35
N VAL A 44 2.13 3.53 -0.53
CA VAL A 44 3.15 2.48 -0.40
C VAL A 44 3.97 2.69 0.88
N VAL A 45 4.41 3.92 1.15
CA VAL A 45 5.15 4.26 2.37
C VAL A 45 4.33 3.92 3.62
N GLU A 46 3.06 4.31 3.66
CA GLU A 46 2.16 4.00 4.77
C GLU A 46 2.00 2.48 4.98
N MET A 47 1.78 1.73 3.90
CA MET A 47 1.64 0.27 3.96
C MET A 47 2.92 -0.41 4.42
N THR A 48 4.08 0.03 3.93
CA THR A 48 5.38 -0.50 4.34
C THR A 48 5.66 -0.21 5.82
N ALA A 49 5.39 1.01 6.29
CA ALA A 49 5.54 1.38 7.69
C ALA A 49 4.67 0.49 8.61
N LYS A 50 3.41 0.24 8.22
CA LYS A 50 2.50 -0.67 8.94
C LYS A 50 3.06 -2.08 9.04
N VAL A 51 3.52 -2.65 7.92
CA VAL A 51 4.11 -4.00 7.91
C VAL A 51 5.36 -4.09 8.79
N ILE A 52 6.21 -3.06 8.80
CA ILE A 52 7.40 -3.03 9.67
C ILE A 52 6.99 -2.99 11.15
N LEU A 53 6.05 -2.11 11.52
CA LEU A 53 5.57 -1.98 12.90
C LEU A 53 4.86 -3.25 13.38
N GLU A 54 3.96 -3.81 12.58
CA GLU A 54 3.25 -5.05 12.87
C GLU A 54 4.19 -6.26 12.91
N GLY A 55 5.19 -6.30 12.01
CA GLY A 55 6.25 -7.33 12.01
C GLY A 55 7.21 -7.21 13.20
N SER A 56 7.41 -5.99 13.73
CA SER A 56 8.26 -5.75 14.91
C SER A 56 7.61 -6.15 16.23
N MET A 57 6.29 -6.42 16.24
CA MET A 57 5.53 -6.84 17.42
C MET A 57 5.59 -8.36 17.69
N HIS A 58 6.46 -9.13 17.01
CA HIS A 58 6.83 -10.46 17.50
C HIS A 58 7.82 -10.32 18.65
N PRO A 59 7.41 -10.54 19.91
CA PRO A 59 8.29 -10.37 21.03
C PRO A 59 9.27 -11.54 21.02
N GLN A 60 10.55 -11.24 20.83
CA GLN A 60 11.64 -12.11 21.25
C GLN A 60 11.68 -12.14 22.80
N ILE A 61 10.59 -12.54 23.46
CA ILE A 61 10.64 -12.95 24.86
C ILE A 61 11.07 -14.41 24.82
N MET A 62 12.33 -14.66 24.51
CA MET A 62 12.95 -15.96 24.70
C MET A 62 14.25 -15.78 25.47
N ALA A 63 14.23 -16.35 26.69
CA ALA A 63 15.36 -16.73 27.53
C ALA A 63 16.11 -15.61 28.30
N VAL A 64 15.48 -15.08 29.34
CA VAL A 64 16.18 -14.88 30.63
C VAL A 64 15.58 -15.87 31.63
N GLY A 65 16.38 -16.86 31.99
CA GLY A 65 15.99 -17.94 32.89
C GLY A 65 17.17 -18.90 33.08
N GLY A 66 18.30 -18.35 33.54
CA GLY A 66 19.50 -19.09 33.84
C GLY A 66 19.22 -20.23 34.82
N HIS A 67 19.58 -21.42 34.39
CA HIS A 67 19.70 -22.65 35.18
C HIS A 67 20.52 -22.39 36.46
N SER A 68 19.86 -22.38 37.63
CA SER A 68 20.55 -22.50 38.92
C SER A 68 20.38 -23.94 39.43
N ARG A 69 21.53 -24.61 39.56
CA ARG A 69 21.69 -25.80 40.41
C ARG A 69 21.62 -25.42 41.88
#